data_AF-A0A7C3X0Z7-F1
#
_entry.id   AF-A0A7C3X0Z7-F1
#
_cell.length_a   1.000
_cell.length_b   1.000
_cell.length_c   1.000
_cell.angle_alpha   90.00
_cell.angle_beta   90.00
_cell.angle_gamma   90.00
#
_symmetry.space_group_name_H-M   'P 1'
#
loop_
_entity.id
_entity.type
_entity.pdbx_description
1 polymer ?
#
loop_
_entity_poly.entity_id
_entity_poly.type
_entity_poly.pdbx_seq_one_letter_code
_entity_poly.pdbx_strand_id
1 'polypeptide(L)'
;MRRYFLLGLIFLGLGVFVWLVLHSGPREIWEKARTLPLWALGFLFFLEFLGLGFWAASWGALLWAAGIRARPLTVLSAAVAGYAVSYLTPVSYLGGEPVRGWLILRKTGSPIPALAGTLVWDRVIAGLILLSFALAGAGMLLPFLSPSQRVWVLLGLFLLGIAVILGALSFALGWYWLSRLVRFVARFGKKVRPRLENFAGKIADMEETMHRLFRFRPGYVVLALFLQGLSFLCHYLRPFFYFLFEQGRWLSLRELGIYFNLNAFLSLFLWLTPAGVGTAEGGRVGILGLLGISPAEAMAFSLTYRFLELILVGAGLFVVVRAGAGPKIRRGLGILRGLAEIGNLLVYGLILPGRVLPRFFNLRFRKPDPWNYAESPYEKRKYDLMLSILPRDSRHPYLRALDLGCAEGLFTRRLVEEGVAKEAIGVDVAPRALARARENCAHLPQVEFQNMDIGEALPEGQFDLVFCSEVLYYLGYRRIRSLAERLAEKVLPGGHVVLVSAWPAAKIIHRPFLRHPAFRLVAEHVEPHHARPYAITCLERIPQRG
;
A
#
# COMPACT_ATOMS: atom_id res chain seq x y z
N MET A 1 14.91 -7.67 3.54
CA MET A 1 14.68 -6.63 4.57
C MET A 1 13.20 -6.37 4.81
N ARG A 2 12.39 -5.99 3.81
CA ARG A 2 10.94 -5.71 4.01
C ARG A 2 10.09 -6.90 4.49
N ARG A 3 10.30 -8.10 3.94
CA ARG A 3 9.62 -9.33 4.41
C ARG A 3 10.01 -9.68 5.86
N TYR A 4 11.29 -9.58 6.18
CA TYR A 4 11.80 -9.84 7.55
C TYR A 4 11.36 -8.77 8.55
N PHE A 5 11.21 -7.51 8.12
CA PHE A 5 10.66 -6.43 8.95
C PHE A 5 9.18 -6.65 9.25
N LEU A 6 8.36 -6.97 8.24
CA LEU A 6 6.94 -7.32 8.42
C LEU A 6 6.78 -8.58 9.28
N LEU A 7 7.58 -9.62 9.06
CA LEU A 7 7.60 -10.82 9.90
C LEU A 7 8.01 -10.46 11.33
N GLY A 8 9.03 -9.61 11.52
CA GLY A 8 9.46 -9.13 12.82
C GLY A 8 8.36 -8.40 13.58
N LEU A 9 7.60 -7.51 12.92
CA LEU A 9 6.44 -6.84 13.51
C LEU A 9 5.32 -7.81 13.88
N ILE A 10 5.07 -8.83 13.05
CA ILE A 10 4.09 -9.89 13.36
C ILE A 10 4.52 -10.67 14.60
N PHE A 11 5.77 -11.14 14.66
CA PHE A 11 6.29 -11.88 15.80
C PHE A 11 6.32 -11.02 17.07
N LEU A 12 6.66 -9.72 16.95
CA LEU A 12 6.59 -8.79 18.07
C LEU A 12 5.16 -8.63 18.58
N GLY A 13 4.19 -8.40 17.69
CA GLY A 13 2.78 -8.27 18.05
C GLY A 13 2.21 -9.53 18.71
N LEU A 14 2.51 -10.71 18.14
CA LEU A 14 2.13 -12.00 18.72
C LEU A 14 2.83 -12.25 20.06
N GLY A 15 4.10 -11.89 20.18
CA GLY A 15 4.86 -12.00 21.43
C GLY A 15 4.27 -11.15 22.55
N VAL A 16 3.94 -9.88 22.26
CA VAL A 16 3.26 -8.98 23.20
C VAL A 16 1.88 -9.54 23.57
N PHE A 17 1.11 -10.02 22.60
CA PHE A 17 -0.20 -10.63 22.85
C PHE A 17 -0.11 -11.85 23.78
N VAL A 18 0.80 -12.79 23.49
CA VAL A 18 1.02 -13.98 24.33
C VAL A 18 1.48 -13.57 25.73
N TRP A 19 2.41 -12.63 25.82
CA TRP A 19 2.87 -12.12 27.11
C TRP A 19 1.73 -11.51 27.93
N LEU A 20 0.86 -10.69 27.32
CA LEU A 20 -0.33 -10.12 27.99
C LEU A 20 -1.28 -11.21 28.47
N VAL A 21 -1.58 -12.23 27.64
CA VAL A 21 -2.47 -13.33 28.03
C VAL A 21 -1.89 -14.12 29.22
N LEU A 22 -0.59 -14.41 29.19
CA LEU A 22 0.08 -15.14 30.27
C LEU A 22 0.14 -14.31 31.57
N HIS A 23 0.44 -13.01 31.45
CA HIS A 23 0.59 -12.12 32.61
C HIS A 23 -0.76 -11.74 33.24
N SER A 24 -1.81 -11.57 32.43
CA SER A 24 -3.17 -11.33 32.90
C SER A 24 -3.89 -12.59 33.40
N GLY A 25 -3.25 -13.77 33.37
CA GLY A 25 -3.83 -15.01 33.87
C GLY A 25 -4.87 -15.64 32.91
N PRO A 26 -4.50 -16.64 32.09
CA PRO A 26 -5.42 -17.23 31.11
C PRO A 26 -6.70 -17.82 31.72
N ARG A 27 -6.61 -18.38 32.93
CA ARG A 27 -7.77 -18.90 33.67
C ARG A 27 -8.71 -17.78 34.09
N GLU A 28 -8.17 -16.69 34.65
CA GLU A 28 -8.96 -15.53 35.08
C GLU A 28 -9.64 -14.84 33.90
N ILE A 29 -8.92 -14.68 32.78
CA ILE A 29 -9.50 -14.16 31.51
C ILE A 29 -10.68 -15.03 31.08
N TRP A 30 -10.52 -16.35 31.08
CA TRP A 30 -11.59 -17.27 30.70
C TRP A 30 -12.78 -17.21 31.66
N GLU A 31 -12.50 -17.13 32.96
CA GLU A 31 -13.53 -17.01 34.00
C GLU A 31 -14.33 -15.72 33.86
N LYS A 32 -13.69 -14.60 33.55
CA LYS A 32 -14.34 -13.30 33.27
C LYS A 32 -15.06 -13.27 31.92
N ALA A 33 -14.56 -13.97 30.90
CA ALA A 33 -15.22 -14.01 29.60
C ALA A 33 -16.51 -14.85 29.64
N ARG A 34 -16.54 -15.94 30.43
CA ARG A 34 -17.70 -16.85 30.52
C ARG A 34 -18.84 -16.34 31.40
N THR A 35 -18.65 -15.27 32.19
CA THR A 35 -19.73 -14.67 32.99
C THR A 35 -20.77 -13.97 32.12
N LEU A 36 -20.37 -13.53 30.91
CA LEU A 36 -21.27 -12.90 29.95
C LEU A 36 -22.29 -13.90 29.39
N PRO A 37 -23.61 -13.67 29.59
CA PRO A 37 -24.62 -14.55 29.04
C PRO A 37 -24.73 -14.40 27.52
N LEU A 38 -25.24 -15.44 26.83
CA LEU A 38 -25.36 -15.46 25.37
C LEU A 38 -26.20 -14.29 24.80
N TRP A 39 -27.25 -13.88 25.51
CA TRP A 39 -28.06 -12.73 25.08
C TRP A 39 -27.27 -11.41 25.13
N ALA A 40 -26.35 -11.26 26.10
CA ALA A 40 -25.50 -10.09 26.20
C ALA A 40 -24.50 -10.08 25.05
N LEU A 41 -23.89 -11.22 24.72
CA LEU A 41 -23.04 -11.36 23.52
C LEU A 41 -23.82 -11.01 22.24
N GLY A 42 -25.06 -11.47 22.11
CA GLY A 42 -25.96 -11.11 21.01
C GLY A 42 -26.25 -9.61 20.95
N PHE A 43 -26.48 -8.96 22.09
CA PHE A 43 -26.67 -7.51 22.16
C PHE A 43 -25.40 -6.74 21.76
N LEU A 44 -24.23 -7.13 22.27
CA LEU A 44 -22.96 -6.47 21.92
C LEU A 44 -22.66 -6.62 20.42
N PHE A 45 -22.97 -7.79 19.83
CA PHE A 45 -22.88 -8.00 18.39
C PHE A 45 -23.88 -7.14 17.61
N PHE A 46 -25.12 -7.05 18.09
CA PHE A 46 -26.13 -6.20 17.48
C PHE A 46 -25.72 -4.72 17.51
N LEU A 47 -25.20 -4.23 18.65
CA LEU A 47 -24.71 -2.87 18.78
C LEU A 47 -23.57 -2.58 17.78
N GLU A 48 -22.69 -3.57 17.59
CA GLU A 48 -21.60 -3.49 16.61
C GLU A 48 -22.12 -3.41 15.18
N PHE A 49 -23.05 -4.30 14.83
CA PHE A 49 -23.68 -4.31 13.51
C PHE A 49 -24.50 -3.03 13.25
N LEU A 50 -25.17 -2.50 14.28
CA LEU A 50 -25.91 -1.26 14.22
C LEU A 50 -24.99 -0.06 13.94
N GLY A 51 -23.86 0.01 14.64
CA GLY A 51 -22.82 1.02 14.39
C GLY A 51 -22.27 0.97 12.96
N LEU A 52 -22.02 -0.24 12.44
CA LEU A 52 -21.63 -0.47 11.05
C LEU A 52 -22.74 -0.05 10.06
N GLY A 53 -24.00 -0.32 10.40
CA GLY A 53 -25.17 0.07 9.62
C GLY A 53 -25.30 1.59 9.51
N PHE A 54 -25.14 2.32 10.61
CA PHE A 54 -25.13 3.78 10.61
C PHE A 54 -23.97 4.36 9.79
N TRP A 55 -22.77 3.78 9.89
CA TRP A 55 -21.64 4.18 9.05
C TRP A 55 -21.93 3.95 7.56
N ALA A 56 -22.47 2.79 7.20
CA ALA A 56 -22.86 2.48 5.82
C ALA A 56 -23.95 3.44 5.31
N ALA A 57 -24.94 3.76 6.14
CA ALA A 57 -26.00 4.70 5.81
C ALA A 57 -25.46 6.13 5.64
N SER A 58 -24.53 6.56 6.49
CA SER A 58 -23.83 7.84 6.36
C SER A 58 -23.12 7.96 5.01
N TRP A 59 -22.33 6.96 4.64
CA TRP A 59 -21.69 6.93 3.32
C TRP A 59 -22.71 6.82 2.18
N GLY A 60 -23.82 6.10 2.38
CA GLY A 60 -24.95 6.04 1.44
C GLY A 60 -25.57 7.41 1.16
N ALA A 61 -25.73 8.25 2.20
CA ALA A 61 -26.20 9.62 2.04
C ALA A 61 -25.23 10.46 1.20
N LEU A 62 -23.91 10.30 1.38
CA LEU A 62 -22.90 10.96 0.55
C LEU A 62 -22.94 10.49 -0.91
N LEU A 63 -23.12 9.18 -1.14
CA LEU A 63 -23.29 8.61 -2.48
C LEU A 63 -24.52 9.20 -3.18
N TRP A 64 -25.66 9.28 -2.50
CA TRP A 64 -26.87 9.88 -3.04
C TRP A 64 -26.70 11.38 -3.31
N ALA A 65 -26.02 12.10 -2.42
CA ALA A 65 -25.66 13.50 -2.63
C ALA A 65 -24.86 13.66 -3.93
N ALA A 66 -23.89 12.77 -4.18
CA ALA A 66 -23.06 12.72 -5.39
C ALA A 66 -23.79 12.21 -6.65
N GLY A 67 -25.09 11.92 -6.56
CA GLY A 67 -25.88 11.39 -7.68
C GLY A 67 -25.67 9.89 -7.93
N ILE A 68 -24.96 9.18 -7.04
CA ILE A 68 -24.70 7.74 -7.12
C ILE A 68 -25.81 7.00 -6.37
N ARG A 69 -26.84 6.55 -7.09
CA ARG A 69 -27.96 5.79 -6.51
C ARG A 69 -27.61 4.31 -6.31
N ALA A 70 -26.89 4.02 -5.22
CA ALA A 70 -26.66 2.65 -4.77
C ALA A 70 -27.79 2.17 -3.85
N ARG A 71 -28.18 0.89 -3.95
CA ARG A 71 -29.13 0.26 -3.01
C ARG A 71 -28.49 0.15 -1.61
N PRO A 72 -29.23 0.34 -0.51
CA PRO A 72 -28.69 0.28 0.85
C PRO A 72 -27.90 -1.00 1.14
N LEU A 73 -28.41 -2.16 0.71
CA LEU A 73 -27.74 -3.44 0.90
C LEU A 73 -26.40 -3.52 0.14
N THR A 74 -26.28 -2.86 -1.01
CA THR A 74 -25.02 -2.78 -1.76
C THR A 74 -24.01 -1.92 -1.01
N VAL A 75 -24.45 -0.81 -0.43
CA VAL A 75 -23.59 0.08 0.38
C VAL A 75 -23.14 -0.63 1.64
N LEU A 76 -24.04 -1.31 2.35
CA LEU A 76 -23.72 -2.12 3.53
C LEU A 76 -22.73 -3.24 3.19
N SER A 77 -22.98 -4.00 2.11
CA SER A 77 -22.07 -5.06 1.66
C SER A 77 -20.68 -4.51 1.33
N ALA A 78 -20.62 -3.37 0.66
CA ALA A 78 -19.36 -2.70 0.36
C ALA A 78 -18.65 -2.22 1.64
N ALA A 79 -19.39 -1.66 2.60
CA ALA A 79 -18.88 -1.21 3.89
C ALA A 79 -18.29 -2.39 4.70
N VAL A 80 -19.02 -3.51 4.82
CA VAL A 80 -18.55 -4.72 5.52
C VAL A 80 -17.29 -5.29 4.85
N ALA A 81 -17.27 -5.35 3.52
CA ALA A 81 -16.10 -5.78 2.75
C ALA A 81 -14.89 -4.86 2.96
N GLY A 82 -15.12 -3.55 2.98
CA GLY A 82 -14.10 -2.55 3.29
C GLY A 82 -13.55 -2.71 4.69
N TYR A 83 -14.44 -2.84 5.68
CA TYR A 83 -14.08 -3.05 7.08
C TYR A 83 -13.18 -4.28 7.23
N ALA A 84 -13.54 -5.42 6.64
CA ALA A 84 -12.73 -6.65 6.71
C ALA A 84 -11.31 -6.46 6.15
N VAL A 85 -11.18 -5.73 5.03
CA VAL A 85 -9.87 -5.48 4.41
C VAL A 85 -9.06 -4.47 5.22
N SER A 86 -9.68 -3.38 5.71
CA SER A 86 -9.00 -2.42 6.59
C SER A 86 -8.56 -3.07 7.90
N TYR A 87 -9.37 -3.97 8.46
CA TYR A 87 -9.04 -4.70 9.68
C TYR A 87 -7.79 -5.58 9.53
N LEU A 88 -7.62 -6.25 8.38
CA LEU A 88 -6.50 -7.17 8.16
C LEU A 88 -5.22 -6.48 7.65
N THR A 89 -5.30 -5.22 7.20
CA THR A 89 -4.19 -4.56 6.52
C THR A 89 -3.43 -3.59 7.45
N PRO A 90 -2.08 -3.69 7.55
CA PRO A 90 -1.27 -2.88 8.46
C PRO A 90 -1.00 -1.45 7.94
N VAL A 91 -1.83 -0.92 7.03
CA VAL A 91 -1.63 0.41 6.42
C VAL A 91 -2.70 1.36 6.92
N SER A 92 -2.59 1.77 8.19
CA SER A 92 -3.37 2.88 8.76
C SER A 92 -4.89 2.76 8.55
N TYR A 93 -5.43 1.54 8.43
CA TYR A 93 -6.84 1.27 8.08
C TYR A 93 -7.34 1.86 6.73
N LEU A 94 -6.43 2.23 5.83
CA LEU A 94 -6.70 2.78 4.48
C LEU A 94 -6.78 1.69 3.38
N GLY A 95 -6.81 0.41 3.77
CA GLY A 95 -6.79 -0.72 2.83
C GLY A 95 -8.16 -1.07 2.22
N GLY A 96 -9.25 -0.73 2.89
CA GLY A 96 -10.61 -1.17 2.55
C GLY A 96 -11.37 -0.23 1.61
N GLU A 97 -10.99 1.04 1.53
CA GLU A 97 -11.63 2.05 0.70
C GLU A 97 -11.55 1.76 -0.80
N PRO A 98 -10.41 1.27 -1.34
CA PRO A 98 -10.37 0.80 -2.71
C PRO A 98 -11.38 -0.32 -2.98
N VAL A 99 -11.61 -1.21 -2.00
CA VAL A 99 -12.56 -2.32 -2.13
C VAL A 99 -13.99 -1.82 -2.08
N ARG A 100 -14.32 -0.91 -1.15
CA ARG A 100 -15.61 -0.20 -1.07
C ARG A 100 -15.92 0.48 -2.39
N GLY A 101 -15.00 1.32 -2.86
CA GLY A 101 -15.14 2.05 -4.11
C GLY A 101 -15.31 1.12 -5.30
N TRP A 102 -14.49 0.08 -5.41
CA TRP A 102 -14.58 -0.90 -6.49
C TRP A 102 -15.92 -1.63 -6.52
N LEU A 103 -16.46 -2.04 -5.37
CA LEU A 103 -17.76 -2.71 -5.28
C LEU A 103 -18.91 -1.81 -5.74
N ILE A 104 -18.91 -0.54 -5.34
CA ILE A 104 -19.90 0.44 -5.81
C ILE A 104 -19.73 0.69 -7.29
N LEU A 105 -18.52 1.05 -7.75
CA LEU A 105 -18.21 1.31 -9.15
C LEU A 105 -18.68 0.19 -10.07
N ARG A 106 -18.46 -1.07 -9.67
CA ARG A 106 -18.89 -2.23 -10.45
C ARG A 106 -20.40 -2.37 -10.53
N LYS A 107 -21.13 -1.99 -9.48
CA LYS A 107 -22.59 -2.12 -9.41
C LYS A 107 -23.33 -0.94 -10.02
N THR A 108 -22.73 0.24 -10.03
CA THR A 108 -23.39 1.48 -10.45
C THR A 108 -22.79 2.14 -11.69
N GLY A 109 -21.58 1.75 -12.12
CA GLY A 109 -20.89 2.36 -13.26
C GLY A 109 -20.51 3.83 -13.05
N SER A 110 -20.48 4.30 -11.79
CA SER A 110 -20.39 5.73 -11.47
C SER A 110 -19.06 6.37 -11.82
N PRO A 111 -19.02 7.70 -12.07
CA PRO A 111 -17.77 8.43 -12.28
C PRO A 111 -16.80 8.27 -11.10
N ILE A 112 -15.55 7.92 -11.40
CA ILE A 112 -14.49 7.71 -10.40
C ILE A 112 -14.26 8.96 -9.51
N PRO A 113 -14.19 10.21 -10.04
CA PRO A 113 -13.98 11.40 -9.21
C PRO A 113 -15.11 11.62 -8.19
N ALA A 114 -16.36 11.42 -8.59
CA ALA A 114 -17.51 11.57 -7.70
C ALA A 114 -17.49 10.54 -6.57
N LEU A 115 -17.24 9.27 -6.90
CA LEU A 115 -17.11 8.20 -5.92
C LEU A 115 -15.92 8.44 -4.97
N ALA A 116 -14.75 8.80 -5.50
CA ALA A 116 -13.57 9.15 -4.69
C ALA A 116 -13.88 10.30 -3.73
N GLY A 117 -14.65 11.29 -4.19
CA GLY A 117 -15.08 12.41 -3.36
C GLY A 117 -15.90 11.98 -2.15
N THR A 118 -16.81 11.03 -2.31
CA THR A 118 -17.60 10.50 -1.18
C THR A 118 -16.74 9.77 -0.15
N LEU A 119 -15.70 9.04 -0.57
CA LEU A 119 -14.80 8.31 0.32
C LEU A 119 -13.91 9.26 1.13
N VAL A 120 -13.48 10.37 0.53
CA VAL A 120 -12.73 11.40 1.27
C VAL A 120 -13.64 12.15 2.24
N TRP A 121 -14.87 12.50 1.85
CA TRP A 121 -15.84 13.11 2.77
C TRP A 121 -16.21 12.21 3.94
N ASP A 122 -16.36 10.90 3.72
CA ASP A 122 -16.55 9.91 4.79
C ASP A 122 -15.47 10.05 5.88
N ARG A 123 -14.21 10.28 5.48
CA ARG A 123 -13.08 10.49 6.41
C ARG A 123 -13.09 11.88 7.05
N VAL A 124 -13.44 12.94 6.31
CA VAL A 124 -13.55 14.30 6.87
C VAL A 124 -14.66 14.37 7.92
N ILE A 125 -15.83 13.78 7.62
CA ILE A 125 -16.97 13.70 8.55
C ILE A 125 -16.58 12.88 9.79
N ALA A 126 -15.94 11.72 9.61
CA ALA A 126 -15.42 10.94 10.74
C ALA A 126 -14.42 11.74 11.59
N GLY A 127 -13.56 12.56 10.98
CA GLY A 127 -12.63 13.45 11.69
C GLY A 127 -13.34 14.55 12.50
N LEU A 128 -14.39 15.16 11.94
CA LEU A 128 -15.21 16.16 12.64
C LEU A 128 -15.94 15.56 13.85
N ILE A 129 -16.51 14.36 13.69
CA ILE A 129 -17.14 13.63 14.79
C ILE A 129 -16.10 13.22 15.83
N LEU A 130 -14.96 12.68 15.42
CA LEU A 130 -13.89 12.34 16.35
C LEU A 130 -13.42 13.56 17.16
N LEU A 131 -13.29 14.72 16.52
CA LEU A 131 -12.94 15.97 17.18
C LEU A 131 -14.01 16.40 18.20
N SER A 132 -15.31 16.27 17.90
CA SER A 132 -16.36 16.66 18.84
C SER A 132 -16.38 15.77 20.08
N PHE A 133 -16.21 14.45 19.91
CA PHE A 133 -16.06 13.53 21.03
C PHE A 133 -14.75 13.78 21.81
N ALA A 134 -13.66 14.11 21.12
CA ALA A 134 -12.39 14.43 21.76
C ALA A 134 -12.47 15.69 22.64
N LEU A 135 -13.12 16.74 22.13
CA LEU A 135 -13.40 17.98 22.87
C LEU A 135 -14.30 17.72 24.08
N ALA A 136 -15.37 16.93 23.91
CA ALA A 136 -16.27 16.57 25.01
C ALA A 136 -15.52 15.79 26.11
N GLY A 137 -14.76 14.76 25.74
CA GLY A 137 -13.97 13.97 26.68
C GLY A 137 -12.86 14.79 27.36
N ALA A 138 -12.22 15.70 26.63
CA ALA A 138 -11.22 16.59 27.20
C ALA A 138 -11.82 17.58 28.19
N GLY A 139 -12.99 18.16 27.89
CA GLY A 139 -13.72 19.03 28.82
C GLY A 139 -13.98 18.36 30.17
N MET A 140 -14.28 17.06 30.16
CA MET A 140 -14.46 16.26 31.39
C MET A 140 -13.15 15.95 32.12
N LEU A 141 -12.01 15.92 31.40
CA LEU A 141 -10.69 15.57 31.92
C LEU A 141 -9.95 16.79 32.51
N LEU A 142 -10.10 17.98 31.91
CA LEU A 142 -9.34 19.19 32.24
C LEU A 142 -9.28 19.52 33.75
N PRO A 143 -10.37 19.39 34.54
CA PRO A 143 -10.32 19.70 35.97
C PRO A 143 -9.29 18.88 36.76
N PHE A 144 -8.97 17.67 36.29
CA PHE A 144 -8.09 16.71 36.98
C PHE A 144 -6.64 16.75 36.50
N LEU A 145 -6.36 17.54 35.46
CA LEU A 145 -5.01 17.70 34.93
C LEU A 145 -4.27 18.82 35.66
N SER A 146 -2.96 18.63 35.87
CA SER A 146 -2.07 19.70 36.32
C SER A 146 -2.04 20.86 35.30
N PRO A 147 -1.68 22.09 35.70
CA PRO A 147 -1.64 23.23 34.78
C PRO A 147 -0.81 22.99 33.51
N SER A 148 0.34 22.31 33.62
CA SER A 148 1.18 21.97 32.48
C SER A 148 0.51 20.96 31.54
N GLN A 149 -0.13 19.93 32.08
CA GLN A 149 -0.88 18.94 31.29
C GLN A 149 -2.07 19.57 30.57
N ARG A 150 -2.78 20.52 31.21
CA ARG A 150 -3.89 21.25 30.57
C ARG A 150 -3.43 21.99 29.32
N VAL A 151 -2.28 22.67 29.39
CA VAL A 151 -1.71 23.39 28.23
C VAL A 151 -1.46 22.44 27.06
N TRP A 152 -0.82 21.30 27.30
CA TRP A 152 -0.54 20.33 26.23
C TRP A 152 -1.79 19.70 25.63
N VAL A 153 -2.79 19.36 26.46
CA VAL A 153 -4.07 18.82 25.97
C VAL A 153 -4.82 19.86 25.14
N LEU A 154 -4.93 21.11 25.62
CA LEU A 154 -5.58 22.19 24.90
C LEU A 154 -4.85 22.52 23.59
N LEU A 155 -3.53 22.57 23.61
CA LEU A 155 -2.72 22.79 22.40
C LEU A 155 -2.91 21.66 21.39
N GLY A 156 -2.89 20.40 21.84
CA GLY A 156 -3.13 19.24 20.98
C GLY A 156 -4.52 19.27 20.32
N LEU A 157 -5.56 19.56 21.11
CA LEU A 157 -6.93 19.70 20.61
C LEU A 157 -7.09 20.90 19.68
N PHE A 158 -6.42 22.01 19.96
CA PHE A 158 -6.42 23.20 19.12
C PHE A 158 -5.77 22.92 17.76
N LEU A 159 -4.59 22.30 17.75
CA LEU A 159 -3.88 21.93 16.52
C LEU A 159 -4.67 20.90 15.69
N LEU A 160 -5.22 19.88 16.35
CA LEU A 160 -6.08 18.88 15.70
C LEU A 160 -7.36 19.54 15.16
N GLY A 161 -7.98 20.42 15.95
CA GLY A 161 -9.18 21.15 15.59
C GLY A 161 -8.96 22.03 14.37
N ILE A 162 -7.88 22.82 14.36
CA ILE A 162 -7.46 23.61 13.20
C ILE A 162 -7.28 22.71 11.98
N ALA A 163 -6.54 21.60 12.09
CA ALA A 163 -6.29 20.73 10.95
C ALA A 163 -7.58 20.16 10.35
N VAL A 164 -8.51 19.68 11.20
CA VAL A 164 -9.78 19.09 10.76
C VAL A 164 -10.73 20.17 10.21
N ILE A 165 -10.86 21.31 10.90
CA ILE A 165 -11.76 22.41 10.49
C ILE A 165 -11.24 23.06 9.20
N LEU A 166 -9.95 23.35 9.09
CA LEU A 166 -9.37 23.87 7.84
C LEU A 166 -9.56 22.88 6.71
N GLY A 167 -9.38 21.58 6.97
CA GLY A 167 -9.70 20.52 6.01
C GLY A 167 -11.15 20.62 5.54
N ALA A 168 -12.12 20.62 6.45
CA ALA A 168 -13.54 20.70 6.12
C ALA A 168 -13.92 22.00 5.39
N LEU A 169 -13.47 23.15 5.90
CA LEU A 169 -13.73 24.47 5.32
C LEU A 169 -13.11 24.59 3.92
N SER A 170 -11.93 24.03 3.71
CA SER A 170 -11.26 24.10 2.40
C SER A 170 -12.08 23.39 1.30
N PHE A 171 -12.78 22.32 1.63
CA PHE A 171 -13.71 21.64 0.71
C PHE A 171 -15.04 22.39 0.60
N ALA A 172 -15.59 22.86 1.72
CA ALA A 172 -16.85 23.60 1.74
C ALA A 172 -16.77 24.92 0.93
N LEU A 173 -15.67 25.65 1.05
CA LEU A 173 -15.43 26.94 0.41
C LEU A 173 -14.78 26.83 -0.98
N GLY A 174 -14.48 25.62 -1.47
CA GLY A 174 -13.87 25.44 -2.79
C GLY A 174 -12.48 26.07 -2.87
N TRP A 175 -11.60 25.82 -1.89
CA TRP A 175 -10.23 26.35 -1.92
C TRP A 175 -9.30 25.53 -2.85
N TYR A 176 -9.70 24.31 -3.22
CA TYR A 176 -8.95 23.39 -4.08
C TYR A 176 -7.50 23.21 -3.64
N TRP A 177 -7.25 23.17 -2.33
CA TRP A 177 -5.90 23.19 -1.77
C TRP A 177 -5.11 21.94 -2.16
N LEU A 178 -5.77 20.79 -2.32
CA LEU A 178 -5.10 19.53 -2.63
C LEU A 178 -4.64 19.54 -4.09
N SER A 179 -5.51 19.94 -5.03
CA SER A 179 -5.08 20.09 -6.42
C SER A 179 -4.06 21.22 -6.60
N ARG A 180 -4.16 22.33 -5.84
CA ARG A 180 -3.13 23.40 -5.82
C ARG A 180 -1.79 22.88 -5.30
N LEU A 181 -1.78 22.09 -4.24
CA LEU A 181 -0.58 21.47 -3.70
C LEU A 181 0.06 20.53 -4.73
N VAL A 182 -0.73 19.68 -5.38
CA VAL A 182 -0.22 18.79 -6.44
C VAL A 182 0.31 19.58 -7.63
N ARG A 183 -0.35 20.67 -8.04
CA ARG A 183 0.15 21.58 -9.08
C ARG A 183 1.43 22.30 -8.64
N PHE A 184 1.54 22.70 -7.38
CA PHE A 184 2.75 23.31 -6.83
C PHE A 184 3.91 22.31 -6.88
N VAL A 185 3.72 21.09 -6.42
CA VAL A 185 4.70 19.99 -6.54
C VAL A 185 5.04 19.71 -8.00
N ALA A 186 4.06 19.81 -8.92
CA ALA A 186 4.28 19.67 -10.35
C ALA A 186 5.25 20.70 -10.93
N ARG A 187 5.37 21.91 -10.32
CA ARG A 187 6.32 22.95 -10.75
C ARG A 187 7.78 22.50 -10.60
N PHE A 188 8.08 21.69 -9.58
CA PHE A 188 9.44 21.21 -9.31
C PHE A 188 9.85 20.02 -10.19
N GLY A 189 8.93 19.49 -11.02
CA GLY A 189 9.19 18.31 -11.83
C GLY A 189 8.80 18.46 -13.29
N LYS A 190 9.58 19.20 -14.11
CA LYS A 190 9.30 19.45 -15.55
C LYS A 190 8.86 18.21 -16.37
N LYS A 191 9.37 17.00 -16.03
CA LYS A 191 9.02 15.73 -16.71
C LYS A 191 7.76 15.02 -16.18
N VAL A 192 7.43 15.20 -14.90
CA VAL A 192 6.22 14.64 -14.26
C VAL A 192 5.08 15.64 -14.26
N ARG A 193 5.36 16.91 -14.57
CA ARG A 193 4.42 18.02 -14.61
C ARG A 193 3.12 17.69 -15.36
N PRO A 194 3.12 17.14 -16.59
CA PRO A 194 1.86 16.83 -17.28
C PRO A 194 1.04 15.73 -16.58
N ARG A 195 1.70 14.76 -15.92
CA ARG A 195 1.02 13.69 -15.18
C ARG A 195 0.47 14.21 -13.86
N LEU A 196 1.24 15.03 -13.14
CA LEU A 196 0.82 15.65 -11.90
C LEU A 196 -0.26 16.71 -12.15
N GLU A 197 -0.23 17.43 -13.27
CA GLU A 197 -1.28 18.34 -13.71
C GLU A 197 -2.55 17.58 -14.08
N ASN A 198 -2.46 16.47 -14.82
CA ASN A 198 -3.61 15.61 -15.09
C ASN A 198 -4.19 14.99 -13.81
N PHE A 199 -3.32 14.55 -12.88
CA PHE A 199 -3.75 14.05 -11.58
C PHE A 199 -4.37 15.15 -10.72
N ALA A 200 -3.80 16.35 -10.72
CA ALA A 200 -4.37 17.52 -10.07
C ALA A 200 -5.71 17.91 -10.69
N GLY A 201 -5.91 17.72 -11.99
CA GLY A 201 -7.20 17.88 -12.66
C GLY A 201 -8.24 16.92 -12.09
N LYS A 202 -7.91 15.63 -11.99
CA LYS A 202 -8.80 14.62 -11.37
C LYS A 202 -9.10 14.90 -9.90
N ILE A 203 -8.11 15.40 -9.16
CA ILE A 203 -8.30 15.86 -7.77
C ILE A 203 -9.18 17.11 -7.73
N ALA A 204 -9.01 18.05 -8.66
CA ALA A 204 -9.86 19.22 -8.76
C ALA A 204 -11.31 18.83 -9.08
N ASP A 205 -11.55 17.87 -9.98
CA ASP A 205 -12.89 17.34 -10.27
C ASP A 205 -13.53 16.71 -9.02
N MET A 206 -12.71 16.03 -8.21
CA MET A 206 -13.11 15.48 -6.93
C MET A 206 -13.47 16.60 -5.93
N GLU A 207 -12.58 17.56 -5.71
CA GLU A 207 -12.77 18.75 -4.85
C GLU A 207 -13.99 19.59 -5.29
N GLU A 208 -14.21 19.71 -6.60
CA GLU A 208 -15.34 20.39 -7.21
C GLU A 208 -16.65 19.67 -6.89
N THR A 209 -16.67 18.35 -7.06
CA THR A 209 -17.84 17.54 -6.69
C THR A 209 -18.18 17.77 -5.22
N MET A 210 -17.17 17.74 -4.34
CA MET A 210 -17.33 17.98 -2.91
C MET A 210 -17.91 19.37 -2.59
N HIS A 211 -17.37 20.42 -3.22
CA HIS A 211 -17.84 21.79 -3.03
C HIS A 211 -19.32 21.91 -3.42
N ARG A 212 -19.73 21.31 -4.56
CA ARG A 212 -21.13 21.30 -5.00
C ARG A 212 -22.05 20.57 -4.02
N LEU A 213 -21.60 19.46 -3.43
CA LEU A 213 -22.41 18.74 -2.43
C LEU A 213 -22.76 19.64 -1.25
N PHE A 214 -21.76 20.38 -0.75
CA PHE A 214 -21.96 21.30 0.37
C PHE A 214 -22.89 22.45 0.00
N ARG A 215 -22.70 23.04 -1.18
CA ARG A 215 -23.46 24.22 -1.62
C ARG A 215 -24.90 23.92 -2.00
N PHE A 216 -25.16 22.81 -2.69
CA PHE A 216 -26.45 22.54 -3.32
C PHE A 216 -27.25 21.41 -2.65
N ARG A 217 -26.60 20.57 -1.82
CA ARG A 217 -27.25 19.44 -1.13
C ARG A 217 -26.83 19.30 0.34
N PRO A 218 -26.82 20.39 1.14
CA PRO A 218 -26.32 20.36 2.52
C PRO A 218 -27.08 19.38 3.41
N GLY A 219 -28.37 19.12 3.15
CA GLY A 219 -29.19 18.18 3.92
C GLY A 219 -28.60 16.76 3.96
N TYR A 220 -27.97 16.29 2.87
CA TYR A 220 -27.31 14.99 2.87
C TYR A 220 -26.01 14.98 3.68
N VAL A 221 -25.30 16.11 3.73
CA VAL A 221 -24.08 16.26 4.54
C VAL A 221 -24.44 16.27 6.03
N VAL A 222 -25.51 16.98 6.41
CA VAL A 222 -26.04 16.97 7.77
C VAL A 222 -26.53 15.58 8.17
N LEU A 223 -27.25 14.89 7.29
CA LEU A 223 -27.67 13.51 7.52
C LEU A 223 -26.47 12.57 7.69
N ALA A 224 -25.44 12.69 6.86
CA ALA A 224 -24.21 11.91 6.96
C ALA A 224 -23.48 12.19 8.29
N LEU A 225 -23.37 13.45 8.71
CA LEU A 225 -22.81 13.83 10.02
C LEU A 225 -23.60 13.19 11.18
N PHE A 226 -24.93 13.29 11.15
CA PHE A 226 -25.80 12.71 12.16
C PHE A 226 -25.64 11.18 12.26
N LEU A 227 -25.74 10.47 11.12
CA LEU A 227 -25.57 9.03 11.05
C LEU A 227 -24.15 8.59 11.47
N GLN A 228 -23.12 9.36 11.10
CA GLN A 228 -21.77 9.09 11.58
C GLN A 228 -21.66 9.26 13.09
N GLY A 229 -22.31 10.28 13.65
CA GLY A 229 -22.40 10.50 15.10
C GLY A 229 -23.02 9.30 15.81
N LEU A 230 -24.13 8.75 15.29
CA LEU A 230 -24.75 7.54 15.83
C LEU A 230 -23.83 6.32 15.74
N SER A 231 -23.10 6.15 14.65
CA SER A 231 -22.08 5.10 14.50
C SER A 231 -20.99 5.21 15.58
N PHE A 232 -20.43 6.41 15.77
CA PHE A 232 -19.45 6.67 16.82
C PHE A 232 -20.01 6.46 18.23
N LEU A 233 -21.28 6.82 18.46
CA LEU A 233 -21.94 6.59 19.73
C LEU A 233 -22.08 5.09 20.05
N CYS A 234 -22.42 4.26 19.06
CA CYS A 234 -22.42 2.80 19.23
C CYS A 234 -21.03 2.28 19.66
N HIS A 235 -19.96 2.78 19.01
CA HIS A 235 -18.58 2.45 19.38
C HIS A 235 -18.20 2.96 20.78
N TYR A 236 -18.65 4.15 21.15
CA TYR A 236 -18.40 4.79 22.44
C TYR A 236 -19.04 4.02 23.60
N LEU A 237 -20.24 3.46 23.39
CA LEU A 237 -21.00 2.74 24.42
C LEU A 237 -20.58 1.27 24.59
N ARG A 238 -19.68 0.74 23.76
CA ARG A 238 -19.18 -0.64 23.85
C ARG A 238 -18.68 -1.03 25.26
N PRO A 239 -17.69 -0.34 25.86
CA PRO A 239 -17.22 -0.69 27.20
C PRO A 239 -18.32 -0.54 28.25
N PHE A 240 -19.20 0.47 28.12
CA PHE A 240 -20.32 0.65 29.04
C PHE A 240 -21.20 -0.60 29.12
N PHE A 241 -21.70 -1.08 27.98
CA PHE A 241 -22.58 -2.25 27.97
C PHE A 241 -21.86 -3.54 28.36
N TYR A 242 -20.60 -3.70 27.96
CA TYR A 242 -19.83 -4.87 28.35
C TYR A 242 -19.69 -4.98 29.88
N PHE A 243 -19.20 -3.93 30.56
CA PHE A 243 -18.96 -3.98 32.00
C PHE A 243 -20.26 -3.94 32.82
N LEU A 244 -21.33 -3.37 32.25
CA LEU A 244 -22.66 -3.44 32.83
C LEU A 244 -23.18 -4.88 32.84
N PHE A 245 -23.02 -5.64 31.74
CA PHE A 245 -23.53 -7.01 31.64
C PHE A 245 -22.63 -8.05 32.32
N GLU A 246 -21.32 -7.80 32.37
CA GLU A 246 -20.36 -8.74 32.95
C GLU A 246 -20.41 -8.76 34.49
N GLN A 247 -20.48 -7.58 35.12
CA GLN A 247 -20.37 -7.44 36.58
C GLN A 247 -21.29 -6.36 37.19
N GLY A 248 -22.23 -5.81 36.41
CA GLY A 248 -23.09 -4.72 36.88
C GLY A 248 -22.36 -3.39 37.10
N ARG A 249 -21.12 -3.24 36.60
CA ARG A 249 -20.33 -2.01 36.79
C ARG A 249 -20.81 -0.93 35.83
N TRP A 250 -21.29 0.17 36.41
CA TRP A 250 -21.65 1.37 35.67
C TRP A 250 -20.40 2.22 35.37
N LEU A 251 -19.98 2.27 34.10
CA LEU A 251 -18.96 3.23 33.69
C LEU A 251 -19.56 4.63 33.53
N SER A 252 -19.04 5.58 34.29
CA SER A 252 -19.43 6.98 34.21
C SER A 252 -19.08 7.59 32.84
N LEU A 253 -19.77 8.67 32.45
CA LEU A 253 -19.45 9.41 31.22
C LEU A 253 -17.99 9.87 31.17
N ARG A 254 -17.38 10.12 32.34
CA ARG A 254 -15.97 10.49 32.47
C ARG A 254 -15.04 9.34 32.13
N GLU A 255 -15.27 8.15 32.70
CA GLU A 255 -14.48 6.94 32.41
C GLU A 255 -14.56 6.59 30.92
N LEU A 256 -15.76 6.70 30.33
CA LEU A 256 -15.96 6.50 28.89
C LEU A 256 -15.21 7.55 28.05
N GLY A 257 -15.19 8.81 28.49
CA GLY A 257 -14.48 9.90 27.81
C GLY A 257 -12.97 9.69 27.82
N ILE A 258 -12.42 9.25 28.95
CA ILE A 258 -11.00 8.87 29.08
C ILE A 258 -10.69 7.69 28.15
N TYR A 259 -11.50 6.63 28.23
CA TYR A 259 -11.32 5.44 27.40
C TYR A 259 -11.32 5.81 25.92
N PHE A 260 -12.31 6.58 25.47
CA PHE A 260 -12.44 6.97 24.07
C PHE A 260 -11.27 7.82 23.58
N ASN A 261 -10.84 8.82 24.35
CA ASN A 261 -9.73 9.70 23.96
C ASN A 261 -8.41 8.94 23.86
N LEU A 262 -8.11 8.10 24.85
CA LEU A 262 -6.89 7.30 24.82
C LEU A 262 -6.97 6.21 23.74
N ASN A 263 -8.15 5.65 23.47
CA ASN A 263 -8.34 4.69 22.40
C ASN A 263 -8.22 5.34 21.01
N ALA A 264 -8.68 6.58 20.85
CA ALA A 264 -8.47 7.36 19.63
C ALA A 264 -6.96 7.59 19.38
N PHE A 265 -6.21 7.92 20.43
CA PHE A 265 -4.75 8.00 20.35
C PHE A 265 -4.11 6.64 20.03
N LEU A 266 -4.53 5.56 20.70
CA LEU A 266 -4.07 4.19 20.45
C LEU A 266 -4.26 3.79 18.97
N SER A 267 -5.37 4.21 18.36
CA SER A 267 -5.68 3.90 16.96
C SER A 267 -4.60 4.37 15.96
N LEU A 268 -3.82 5.41 16.32
CA LEU A 268 -2.71 5.91 15.53
C LEU A 268 -1.52 4.93 15.45
N PHE A 269 -1.47 3.93 16.33
CA PHE A 269 -0.37 2.96 16.44
C PHE A 269 -0.78 1.53 16.07
N LEU A 270 -2.08 1.28 15.84
CA LEU A 270 -2.59 -0.05 15.51
C LEU A 270 -2.05 -0.61 14.18
N TRP A 271 -1.51 0.25 13.31
CA TRP A 271 -0.87 -0.17 12.06
C TRP A 271 0.51 -0.84 12.27
N LEU A 272 1.08 -0.77 13.48
CA LEU A 272 2.36 -1.39 13.79
C LEU A 272 2.32 -2.92 13.63
N THR A 273 1.17 -3.55 13.86
CA THR A 273 1.00 -5.00 13.76
C THR A 273 -0.22 -5.32 12.90
N PRO A 274 -0.20 -6.37 12.07
CA PRO A 274 -1.40 -6.78 11.32
C PRO A 274 -2.56 -7.07 12.28
N ALA A 275 -3.75 -6.58 11.92
CA ALA A 275 -4.93 -6.57 12.77
C ALA A 275 -4.75 -5.90 14.15
N GLY A 276 -3.66 -5.14 14.38
CA GLY A 276 -3.36 -4.55 15.67
C GLY A 276 -3.14 -5.58 16.79
N VAL A 277 -2.81 -6.84 16.47
CA VAL A 277 -2.57 -7.88 17.49
C VAL A 277 -1.43 -7.46 18.41
N GLY A 278 -1.67 -7.56 19.72
CA GLY A 278 -0.74 -7.19 20.79
C GLY A 278 -0.78 -5.69 21.11
N THR A 279 -0.83 -4.82 20.10
CA THR A 279 -0.89 -3.37 20.29
C THR A 279 -2.27 -2.91 20.75
N ALA A 280 -3.33 -3.43 20.15
CA ALA A 280 -4.71 -3.14 20.54
C ALA A 280 -5.01 -3.66 21.95
N GLU A 281 -4.65 -4.91 22.23
CA GLU A 281 -4.86 -5.54 23.53
C GLU A 281 -4.05 -4.83 24.61
N GLY A 282 -2.75 -4.58 24.39
CA GLY A 282 -1.89 -3.89 25.36
C GLY A 282 -2.35 -2.47 25.64
N GLY A 283 -2.76 -1.74 24.60
CA GLY A 283 -3.32 -0.40 24.75
C GLY A 283 -4.61 -0.40 25.56
N ARG A 284 -5.54 -1.31 25.29
CA ARG A 284 -6.80 -1.41 26.06
C ARG A 284 -6.58 -1.82 27.51
N VAL A 285 -5.66 -2.77 27.77
CA VAL A 285 -5.26 -3.15 29.14
C VAL A 285 -4.70 -1.94 29.89
N GLY A 286 -3.81 -1.17 29.26
CA GLY A 286 -3.28 0.06 29.87
C GLY A 286 -4.36 1.11 30.14
N ILE A 287 -5.23 1.37 29.17
CA ILE A 287 -6.30 2.38 29.28
C ILE A 287 -7.32 2.00 30.36
N LEU A 288 -7.81 0.76 30.33
CA LEU A 288 -8.80 0.27 31.31
C LEU A 288 -8.18 0.13 32.70
N GLY A 289 -6.88 -0.18 32.79
CA GLY A 289 -6.13 -0.15 34.05
C GLY A 289 -6.14 1.22 34.73
N LEU A 290 -6.07 2.31 33.96
CA LEU A 290 -6.23 3.68 34.50
C LEU A 290 -7.62 3.94 35.08
N LEU A 291 -8.62 3.15 34.68
CA LEU A 291 -9.98 3.20 35.21
C LEU A 291 -10.19 2.21 36.36
N GLY A 292 -9.13 1.54 36.85
CA GLY A 292 -9.23 0.55 37.91
C GLY A 292 -9.95 -0.73 37.46
N ILE A 293 -9.78 -1.13 36.21
CA ILE A 293 -10.25 -2.43 35.68
C ILE A 293 -9.04 -3.37 35.63
N SER A 294 -9.21 -4.61 36.06
CA SER A 294 -8.08 -5.55 36.15
C SER A 294 -7.52 -5.90 34.77
N PRO A 295 -6.24 -6.28 34.65
CA PRO A 295 -5.69 -6.75 33.38
C PRO A 295 -6.43 -7.94 32.77
N ALA A 296 -6.98 -8.84 33.61
CA ALA A 296 -7.79 -9.98 33.17
C ALA A 296 -9.14 -9.53 32.60
N GLU A 297 -9.83 -8.60 33.26
CA GLU A 297 -11.11 -8.03 32.82
C GLU A 297 -10.96 -7.25 31.51
N ALA A 298 -9.91 -6.43 31.41
CA ALA A 298 -9.61 -5.68 30.21
C ALA A 298 -9.26 -6.60 29.02
N MET A 299 -8.54 -7.70 29.27
CA MET A 299 -8.26 -8.72 28.25
C MET A 299 -9.53 -9.46 27.84
N ALA A 300 -10.41 -9.84 28.79
CA ALA A 300 -11.69 -10.47 28.49
C ALA A 300 -12.58 -9.56 27.61
N PHE A 301 -12.66 -8.26 27.93
CA PHE A 301 -13.32 -7.25 27.10
C PHE A 301 -12.73 -7.21 25.69
N SER A 302 -11.40 -7.08 25.58
CA SER A 302 -10.72 -6.96 24.28
C SER A 302 -10.92 -8.21 23.42
N LEU A 303 -10.80 -9.40 23.99
CA LEU A 303 -10.97 -10.68 23.28
C LEU A 303 -12.43 -10.92 22.87
N THR A 304 -13.39 -10.52 23.70
CA THR A 304 -14.82 -10.62 23.37
C THR A 304 -15.13 -9.79 22.13
N TYR A 305 -14.72 -8.51 22.12
CA TYR A 305 -14.92 -7.68 20.93
C TYR A 305 -14.13 -8.17 19.72
N ARG A 306 -12.93 -8.72 19.92
CA ARG A 306 -12.16 -9.37 18.86
C ARG A 306 -12.97 -10.46 18.17
N PHE A 307 -13.59 -11.34 18.96
CA PHE A 307 -14.42 -12.42 18.46
C PHE A 307 -15.61 -11.90 17.65
N LEU A 308 -16.32 -10.90 18.18
CA LEU A 308 -17.46 -10.27 17.48
C LEU A 308 -17.05 -9.58 16.16
N GLU A 309 -15.93 -8.85 16.18
CA GLU A 309 -15.38 -8.19 14.98
C GLU A 309 -14.96 -9.22 13.94
N LEU A 310 -14.39 -10.37 14.34
CA LEU A 310 -13.98 -11.43 13.42
C LEU A 310 -15.16 -12.08 12.68
N ILE A 311 -16.36 -12.12 13.28
CA ILE A 311 -17.58 -12.55 12.59
C ILE A 311 -17.89 -11.61 11.42
N LEU A 312 -17.80 -10.29 11.64
CA LEU A 312 -18.00 -9.28 10.59
C LEU A 312 -16.89 -9.31 9.53
N VAL A 313 -15.64 -9.53 9.95
CA VAL A 313 -14.51 -9.75 9.02
C VAL A 313 -14.79 -10.95 8.13
N GLY A 314 -15.26 -12.07 8.69
CA GLY A 314 -15.63 -13.27 7.95
C GLY A 314 -16.73 -12.98 6.91
N ALA A 315 -17.79 -12.27 7.30
CA ALA A 315 -18.85 -11.84 6.39
C ALA A 315 -18.32 -10.93 5.27
N GLY A 316 -17.44 -9.97 5.59
CA GLY A 316 -16.84 -9.07 4.61
C GLY A 316 -15.93 -9.78 3.62
N LEU A 317 -15.11 -10.72 4.09
CA LEU A 317 -14.29 -11.57 3.23
C LEU A 317 -15.15 -12.44 2.31
N PHE A 318 -16.27 -12.98 2.82
CA PHE A 318 -17.22 -13.71 1.99
C PHE A 318 -17.79 -12.83 0.87
N VAL A 319 -18.18 -11.58 1.16
CA VAL A 319 -18.61 -10.60 0.14
C VAL A 319 -17.52 -10.37 -0.90
N VAL A 320 -16.28 -10.18 -0.46
CA VAL A 320 -15.11 -9.98 -1.34
C VAL A 320 -14.90 -11.18 -2.27
N VAL A 321 -14.92 -12.40 -1.72
CA VAL A 321 -14.74 -13.64 -2.48
C VAL A 321 -15.88 -13.84 -3.48
N ARG A 322 -17.14 -13.69 -3.03
CA ARG A 322 -18.33 -13.83 -3.89
C ARG A 322 -18.38 -12.78 -4.99
N ALA A 323 -17.84 -11.59 -4.75
CA ALA A 323 -17.68 -10.58 -5.79
C ALA A 323 -16.63 -10.98 -6.85
N GLY A 324 -16.01 -12.15 -6.83
CA GLY A 324 -15.00 -12.55 -7.81
C GLY A 324 -13.75 -11.68 -7.72
N ALA A 325 -13.50 -11.12 -6.53
CA ALA A 325 -12.40 -10.22 -6.30
C ALA A 325 -11.06 -10.97 -6.08
N GLY A 326 -11.06 -12.30 -5.97
CA GLY A 326 -9.85 -13.12 -5.80
C GLY A 326 -8.73 -12.83 -6.81
N PRO A 327 -8.99 -12.89 -8.14
CA PRO A 327 -7.98 -12.57 -9.16
C PRO A 327 -7.71 -11.06 -9.32
N LYS A 328 -8.70 -10.20 -9.05
CA LYS A 328 -8.65 -8.74 -9.34
C LYS A 328 -8.17 -7.88 -8.17
N ILE A 329 -8.42 -8.28 -6.92
CA ILE A 329 -7.76 -7.72 -5.71
C ILE A 329 -6.30 -8.17 -5.66
N ARG A 330 -5.96 -9.38 -6.15
CA ARG A 330 -4.55 -9.76 -6.38
C ARG A 330 -3.88 -8.88 -7.44
N ARG A 331 -4.58 -8.50 -8.52
CA ARG A 331 -4.12 -7.44 -9.44
C ARG A 331 -4.05 -6.06 -8.78
N GLY A 332 -4.99 -5.69 -7.91
CA GLY A 332 -4.97 -4.43 -7.15
C GLY A 332 -3.82 -4.33 -6.15
N LEU A 333 -3.51 -5.43 -5.45
CA LEU A 333 -2.31 -5.60 -4.62
C LEU A 333 -1.03 -5.63 -5.46
N GLY A 334 -1.08 -6.21 -6.67
CA GLY A 334 -0.02 -6.10 -7.68
C GLY A 334 0.20 -4.66 -8.18
N ILE A 335 -0.87 -3.88 -8.34
CA ILE A 335 -0.80 -2.44 -8.66
C ILE A 335 -0.28 -1.65 -7.47
N LEU A 336 -0.66 -1.98 -6.22
CA LEU A 336 -0.09 -1.40 -5.00
C LEU A 336 1.40 -1.74 -4.83
N ARG A 337 1.82 -2.94 -5.24
CA ARG A 337 3.24 -3.32 -5.33
C ARG A 337 3.95 -2.56 -6.44
N GLY A 338 3.34 -2.41 -7.62
CA GLY A 338 3.86 -1.58 -8.71
C GLY A 338 3.95 -0.09 -8.32
N LEU A 339 3.02 0.42 -7.52
CA LEU A 339 3.08 1.75 -6.90
C LEU A 339 4.16 1.83 -5.81
N ALA A 340 4.37 0.77 -5.04
CA ALA A 340 5.49 0.67 -4.10
C ALA A 340 6.84 0.58 -4.83
N GLU A 341 6.87 0.04 -6.05
CA GLU A 341 8.05 0.04 -6.92
C GLU A 341 8.27 1.38 -7.63
N ILE A 342 7.21 2.12 -7.95
CA ILE A 342 7.32 3.56 -8.26
C ILE A 342 7.88 4.32 -7.04
N GLY A 343 7.44 3.95 -5.83
CA GLY A 343 8.03 4.40 -4.58
C GLY A 343 9.51 4.05 -4.47
N ASN A 344 9.93 2.85 -4.85
CA ASN A 344 11.35 2.46 -4.92
C ASN A 344 12.12 3.28 -5.96
N LEU A 345 11.52 3.58 -7.11
CA LEU A 345 12.13 4.43 -8.15
C LEU A 345 12.37 5.85 -7.62
N LEU A 346 11.51 6.33 -6.72
CA LEU A 346 11.69 7.57 -5.98
C LEU A 346 12.72 7.43 -4.85
N VAL A 347 12.69 6.35 -4.06
CA VAL A 347 13.61 6.13 -2.93
C VAL A 347 15.05 5.89 -3.43
N TYR A 348 15.26 5.00 -4.39
CA TYR A 348 16.59 4.74 -4.96
C TYR A 348 17.04 5.86 -5.91
N GLY A 349 16.10 6.54 -6.59
CA GLY A 349 16.42 7.61 -7.53
C GLY A 349 16.62 9.00 -6.91
N LEU A 350 16.08 9.28 -5.72
CA LEU A 350 16.20 10.57 -5.02
C LEU A 350 16.93 10.50 -3.66
N ILE A 351 16.83 9.38 -2.92
CA ILE A 351 17.26 9.33 -1.50
C ILE A 351 18.59 8.57 -1.34
N LEU A 352 18.84 7.51 -2.11
CA LEU A 352 20.08 6.75 -2.05
C LEU A 352 21.06 7.20 -3.15
N PRO A 353 22.22 7.80 -2.82
CA PRO A 353 23.22 8.14 -3.83
C PRO A 353 23.75 6.88 -4.53
N GLY A 354 24.10 6.98 -5.83
CA GLY A 354 24.61 5.86 -6.64
C GLY A 354 25.76 5.09 -5.97
N ARG A 355 26.60 5.79 -5.19
CA ARG A 355 27.70 5.22 -4.40
C ARG A 355 27.28 4.20 -3.32
N VAL A 356 26.02 4.18 -2.89
CA VAL A 356 25.51 3.26 -1.86
C VAL A 356 25.02 1.94 -2.46
N LEU A 357 24.69 1.93 -3.76
CA LEU A 357 24.10 0.79 -4.45
C LEU A 357 25.01 -0.45 -4.47
N PRO A 358 26.33 -0.34 -4.74
CA PRO A 358 27.25 -1.49 -4.67
C PRO A 358 27.31 -2.13 -3.28
N ARG A 359 27.43 -1.30 -2.22
CA ARG A 359 27.47 -1.80 -0.83
C ARG A 359 26.18 -2.55 -0.47
N PHE A 360 25.04 -1.98 -0.84
CA PHE A 360 23.73 -2.57 -0.59
C PHE A 360 23.53 -3.94 -1.26
N PHE A 361 23.91 -4.08 -2.53
CA PHE A 361 23.81 -5.38 -3.21
C PHE A 361 24.86 -6.37 -2.71
N ASN A 362 26.09 -5.93 -2.45
CA ASN A 362 27.13 -6.79 -1.90
C ASN A 362 26.75 -7.39 -0.52
N LEU A 363 25.96 -6.65 0.28
CA LEU A 363 25.34 -7.15 1.52
C LEU A 363 24.30 -8.24 1.27
N ARG A 364 23.47 -8.11 0.21
CA ARG A 364 22.45 -9.12 -0.13
C ARG A 364 23.06 -10.41 -0.67
N PHE A 365 24.07 -10.29 -1.51
CA PHE A 365 24.83 -11.42 -2.06
C PHE A 365 25.76 -12.10 -1.04
N ARG A 366 25.63 -11.81 0.28
CA ARG A 366 26.14 -12.70 1.34
C ARG A 366 25.45 -14.05 1.31
N LYS A 367 24.17 -14.08 0.91
CA LYS A 367 23.44 -15.32 0.63
C LYS A 367 23.62 -15.65 -0.86
N PRO A 368 24.00 -16.89 -1.23
CA PRO A 368 23.93 -17.37 -2.61
C PRO A 368 22.51 -17.30 -3.14
N ASP A 369 22.36 -16.94 -4.40
CA ASP A 369 21.08 -16.77 -5.12
C ASP A 369 19.97 -16.14 -4.25
N PRO A 370 20.10 -14.86 -3.86
CA PRO A 370 19.19 -14.25 -2.91
C PRO A 370 17.75 -14.09 -3.43
N TRP A 371 17.53 -14.29 -4.72
CA TRP A 371 16.21 -14.24 -5.37
C TRP A 371 15.71 -15.60 -5.88
N ASN A 372 16.46 -16.68 -5.66
CA ASN A 372 16.14 -18.04 -6.10
C ASN A 372 15.94 -18.16 -7.62
N TYR A 373 16.82 -17.54 -8.41
CA TYR A 373 16.84 -17.63 -9.87
C TYR A 373 17.00 -19.08 -10.37
N ALA A 374 17.77 -19.92 -9.68
CA ALA A 374 18.08 -21.29 -10.13
C ALA A 374 16.85 -22.21 -10.10
N GLU A 375 16.04 -22.14 -9.04
CA GLU A 375 14.93 -23.08 -8.83
C GLU A 375 13.56 -22.49 -9.15
N SER A 376 13.41 -21.16 -9.15
CA SER A 376 12.10 -20.50 -9.30
C SER A 376 11.47 -20.75 -10.67
N PRO A 377 10.29 -21.42 -10.74
CA PRO A 377 9.55 -21.59 -11.99
C PRO A 377 9.15 -20.25 -12.62
N TYR A 378 8.95 -19.22 -11.78
CA TYR A 378 8.62 -17.87 -12.23
C TYR A 378 9.80 -17.20 -12.95
N GLU A 379 11.02 -17.33 -12.44
CA GLU A 379 12.20 -16.74 -13.10
C GLU A 379 12.58 -17.53 -14.36
N LYS A 380 12.46 -18.87 -14.34
CA LYS A 380 12.61 -19.71 -15.54
C LYS A 380 11.64 -19.29 -16.65
N ARG A 381 10.34 -19.17 -16.33
CA ARG A 381 9.32 -18.70 -17.28
C ARG A 381 9.62 -17.31 -17.83
N LYS A 382 10.17 -16.41 -17.00
CA LYS A 382 10.60 -15.08 -17.44
C LYS A 382 11.75 -15.15 -18.44
N TYR A 383 12.74 -16.01 -18.17
CA TYR A 383 13.86 -16.24 -19.09
C TYR A 383 13.35 -16.78 -20.44
N ASP A 384 12.46 -17.77 -20.43
CA ASP A 384 11.86 -18.31 -21.65
C ASP A 384 11.12 -17.21 -22.44
N LEU A 385 10.33 -16.38 -21.75
CA LEU A 385 9.59 -15.30 -22.38
C LEU A 385 10.50 -14.20 -22.95
N MET A 386 11.60 -13.87 -22.27
CA MET A 386 12.60 -12.91 -22.73
C MET A 386 13.30 -13.36 -24.01
N LEU A 387 13.52 -14.66 -24.20
CA LEU A 387 14.09 -15.19 -25.44
C LEU A 387 13.02 -15.28 -26.54
N SER A 388 11.79 -15.67 -26.18
CA SER A 388 10.69 -15.84 -27.14
C SER A 388 10.21 -14.54 -27.80
N ILE A 389 10.48 -13.38 -27.18
CA ILE A 389 10.08 -12.07 -27.71
C ILE A 389 11.03 -11.56 -28.81
N LEU A 390 12.20 -12.17 -28.97
CA LEU A 390 13.15 -11.82 -30.03
C LEU A 390 12.57 -12.19 -31.40
N PRO A 391 12.85 -11.40 -32.47
CA PRO A 391 12.38 -11.73 -33.81
C PRO A 391 12.86 -13.10 -34.29
N ARG A 392 11.97 -13.88 -34.91
CA ARG A 392 12.27 -15.25 -35.39
C ARG A 392 13.08 -15.29 -36.69
N ASP A 393 13.20 -14.15 -37.39
CA ASP A 393 13.93 -14.06 -38.66
C ASP A 393 15.46 -14.02 -38.50
N SER A 394 15.95 -13.98 -37.26
CA SER A 394 17.36 -14.16 -36.92
C SER A 394 17.79 -15.61 -37.19
N ARG A 395 18.08 -15.96 -38.45
CA ARG A 395 18.60 -17.30 -38.83
C ARG A 395 20.00 -17.62 -38.26
N HIS A 396 20.61 -16.67 -37.55
CA HIS A 396 21.94 -16.79 -36.96
C HIS A 396 21.94 -16.31 -35.50
N PRO A 397 22.77 -16.91 -34.62
CA PRO A 397 22.98 -16.41 -33.27
C PRO A 397 23.49 -14.96 -33.30
N TYR A 398 23.07 -14.18 -32.31
CA TYR A 398 23.65 -12.86 -32.08
C TYR A 398 25.16 -13.00 -31.83
N LEU A 399 25.95 -12.05 -32.29
CA LEU A 399 27.39 -12.08 -32.15
C LEU A 399 27.82 -11.81 -30.71
N ARG A 400 27.27 -10.77 -30.07
CA ARG A 400 27.73 -10.32 -28.76
C ARG A 400 26.60 -9.74 -27.92
N ALA A 401 26.22 -10.48 -26.90
CA ALA A 401 25.17 -10.09 -25.96
C ALA A 401 25.71 -9.36 -24.72
N LEU A 402 24.90 -8.45 -24.17
CA LEU A 402 25.19 -7.72 -22.92
C LEU A 402 24.03 -7.90 -21.93
N ASP A 403 24.32 -8.44 -20.75
CA ASP A 403 23.37 -8.64 -19.66
C ASP A 403 23.64 -7.63 -18.53
N LEU A 404 22.83 -6.56 -18.48
CA LEU A 404 22.97 -5.47 -17.51
C LEU A 404 22.22 -5.81 -16.21
N GLY A 405 22.97 -6.03 -15.13
CA GLY A 405 22.44 -6.53 -13.86
C GLY A 405 22.41 -8.06 -13.79
N CYS A 406 23.50 -8.71 -14.21
CA CYS A 406 23.57 -10.16 -14.43
C CYS A 406 23.51 -11.02 -13.16
N ALA A 407 23.62 -10.44 -11.96
CA ALA A 407 23.69 -11.15 -10.69
C ALA A 407 24.76 -12.28 -10.70
N GLU A 408 24.34 -13.53 -10.50
CA GLU A 408 25.22 -14.71 -10.46
C GLU A 408 25.37 -15.39 -11.84
N GLY A 409 25.06 -14.68 -12.92
CA GLY A 409 25.38 -15.08 -14.30
C GLY A 409 24.48 -16.16 -14.91
N LEU A 410 23.42 -16.61 -14.23
CA LEU A 410 22.57 -17.71 -14.70
C LEU A 410 21.90 -17.42 -16.04
N PHE A 411 21.41 -16.19 -16.25
CA PHE A 411 20.82 -15.80 -17.54
C PHE A 411 21.90 -15.58 -18.60
N THR A 412 23.01 -14.94 -18.23
CA THR A 412 24.16 -14.74 -19.13
C THR A 412 24.70 -16.07 -19.67
N ARG A 413 24.83 -17.08 -18.81
CA ARG A 413 25.21 -18.45 -19.17
C ARG A 413 24.26 -19.05 -20.20
N ARG A 414 22.95 -18.91 -19.94
CA ARG A 414 21.88 -19.46 -20.78
C ARG A 414 21.90 -18.91 -22.21
N LEU A 415 22.23 -17.63 -22.39
CA LEU A 415 22.33 -17.01 -23.72
C LEU A 415 23.32 -17.75 -24.64
N VAL A 416 24.42 -18.23 -24.07
CA VAL A 416 25.46 -18.94 -24.80
C VAL A 416 25.15 -20.43 -24.92
N GLU A 417 24.74 -21.09 -23.83
CA GLU A 417 24.43 -22.53 -23.84
C GLU A 417 23.27 -22.89 -24.78
N GLU A 418 22.27 -22.01 -24.91
CA GLU A 418 21.14 -22.20 -25.84
C GLU A 418 21.44 -21.69 -27.26
N GLY A 419 22.66 -21.24 -27.53
CA GLY A 419 23.07 -20.75 -28.85
C GLY A 419 22.34 -19.47 -29.29
N VAL A 420 21.85 -18.66 -28.35
CA VAL A 420 21.24 -17.36 -28.65
C VAL A 420 22.30 -16.34 -29.04
N ALA A 421 23.45 -16.35 -28.36
CA ALA A 421 24.58 -15.49 -28.65
C ALA A 421 25.90 -16.28 -28.69
N LYS A 422 26.84 -15.85 -29.55
CA LYS A 422 28.19 -16.43 -29.62
C LYS A 422 29.05 -16.04 -28.43
N GLU A 423 28.95 -14.79 -28.01
CA GLU A 423 29.64 -14.23 -26.84
C GLU A 423 28.66 -13.47 -25.95
N ALA A 424 28.91 -13.45 -24.65
CA ALA A 424 28.07 -12.71 -23.71
C ALA A 424 28.91 -12.02 -22.62
N ILE A 425 28.55 -10.77 -22.29
CA ILE A 425 29.14 -10.03 -21.17
C ILE A 425 28.06 -9.77 -20.12
N GLY A 426 28.28 -10.23 -18.89
CA GLY A 426 27.46 -9.89 -17.74
C GLY A 426 28.06 -8.74 -16.92
N VAL A 427 27.23 -7.75 -16.57
CA VAL A 427 27.65 -6.62 -15.72
C VAL A 427 26.84 -6.58 -14.43
N ASP A 428 27.49 -6.43 -13.29
CA ASP A 428 26.82 -6.19 -12.00
C ASP A 428 27.67 -5.30 -11.08
N VAL A 429 27.01 -4.54 -10.20
CA VAL A 429 27.68 -3.70 -9.21
C VAL A 429 28.22 -4.49 -8.02
N ALA A 430 27.79 -5.74 -7.81
CA ALA A 430 28.16 -6.55 -6.66
C ALA A 430 29.30 -7.54 -6.98
N PRO A 431 30.53 -7.34 -6.44
CA PRO A 431 31.66 -8.23 -6.70
C PRO A 431 31.40 -9.67 -6.27
N ARG A 432 30.65 -9.89 -5.17
CA ARG A 432 30.27 -11.22 -4.70
C ARG A 432 29.39 -12.00 -5.68
N ALA A 433 28.49 -11.30 -6.38
CA ALA A 433 27.65 -11.94 -7.38
C ALA A 433 28.50 -12.37 -8.57
N LEU A 434 29.39 -11.48 -9.02
CA LEU A 434 30.29 -11.74 -10.15
C LEU A 434 31.33 -12.84 -9.86
N ALA A 435 31.81 -12.97 -8.62
CA ALA A 435 32.67 -14.09 -8.25
C ALA A 435 31.99 -15.43 -8.52
N ARG A 436 30.74 -15.59 -8.06
CA ARG A 436 29.92 -16.79 -8.32
C ARG A 436 29.52 -16.90 -9.79
N ALA A 437 29.28 -15.79 -10.48
CA ALA A 437 28.99 -15.79 -11.91
C ALA A 437 30.15 -16.40 -12.72
N ARG A 438 31.40 -16.04 -12.37
CA ARG A 438 32.60 -16.62 -12.98
C ARG A 438 32.74 -18.11 -12.68
N GLU A 439 32.46 -18.54 -11.45
CA GLU A 439 32.44 -19.96 -11.08
C GLU A 439 31.38 -20.73 -11.90
N ASN A 440 30.17 -20.18 -12.00
CA ASN A 440 29.04 -20.79 -12.71
C ASN A 440 29.25 -20.92 -14.23
N CYS A 441 30.17 -20.15 -14.81
CA CYS A 441 30.44 -20.09 -16.25
C CYS A 441 31.90 -20.45 -16.59
N ALA A 442 32.65 -21.07 -15.67
CA ALA A 442 34.07 -21.36 -15.88
C ALA A 442 34.35 -22.25 -17.11
N HIS A 443 33.37 -23.06 -17.52
CA HIS A 443 33.43 -23.91 -18.72
C HIS A 443 33.09 -23.17 -20.03
N LEU A 444 32.74 -21.89 -19.98
CA LEU A 444 32.33 -21.09 -21.14
C LEU A 444 33.32 -19.94 -21.38
N PRO A 445 34.41 -20.15 -22.15
CA PRO A 445 35.42 -19.11 -22.38
C PRO A 445 34.87 -17.87 -23.12
N GLN A 446 33.73 -18.00 -23.79
CA GLN A 446 33.00 -16.93 -24.48
C GLN A 446 32.12 -16.05 -23.57
N VAL A 447 32.11 -16.28 -22.24
CA VAL A 447 31.36 -15.49 -21.26
C VAL A 447 32.30 -14.67 -20.38
N GLU A 448 32.10 -13.35 -20.34
CA GLU A 448 32.88 -12.43 -19.51
C GLU A 448 32.00 -11.74 -18.46
N PHE A 449 32.59 -11.38 -17.31
CA PHE A 449 31.90 -10.67 -16.23
C PHE A 449 32.66 -9.44 -15.75
N GLN A 450 32.02 -8.28 -15.78
CA GLN A 450 32.62 -6.99 -15.43
C GLN A 450 31.92 -6.32 -14.23
N ASN A 451 32.70 -5.78 -13.30
CA ASN A 451 32.17 -5.04 -12.15
C ASN A 451 32.05 -3.56 -12.48
N MET A 452 30.84 -3.12 -12.82
CA MET A 452 30.58 -1.74 -13.21
C MET A 452 29.20 -1.27 -12.71
N ASP A 453 29.08 0.03 -12.46
CA ASP A 453 27.77 0.67 -12.34
C ASP A 453 27.26 1.08 -13.73
N ILE A 454 26.24 0.37 -14.21
CA ILE A 454 25.61 0.58 -15.52
C ILE A 454 25.04 2.01 -15.66
N GLY A 455 24.76 2.70 -14.55
CA GLY A 455 24.34 4.09 -14.57
C GLY A 455 25.49 5.09 -14.73
N GLU A 456 26.75 4.65 -14.80
CA GLU A 456 27.95 5.49 -14.99
C GLU A 456 28.73 5.10 -16.25
N ALA A 457 28.99 3.81 -16.45
CA ALA A 457 29.73 3.29 -17.60
C ALA A 457 29.08 2.02 -18.20
N LEU A 458 29.52 1.63 -19.39
CA LEU A 458 29.18 0.38 -20.07
C LEU A 458 30.48 -0.27 -20.58
N PRO A 459 30.51 -1.60 -20.78
CA PRO A 459 31.66 -2.28 -21.35
C PRO A 459 32.07 -1.75 -22.73
N GLU A 460 33.32 -2.00 -23.08
CA GLU A 460 33.88 -1.63 -24.38
C GLU A 460 33.36 -2.52 -25.53
N GLY A 461 33.46 -1.98 -26.75
CA GLY A 461 32.94 -2.61 -27.97
C GLY A 461 31.46 -2.31 -28.25
N GLN A 462 30.93 -2.98 -29.28
CA GLN A 462 29.55 -2.91 -29.72
C GLN A 462 28.81 -4.23 -29.46
N PHE A 463 27.48 -4.16 -29.39
CA PHE A 463 26.60 -5.28 -29.06
C PHE A 463 25.43 -5.33 -30.03
N ASP A 464 24.96 -6.52 -30.36
CA ASP A 464 23.76 -6.74 -31.16
C ASP A 464 22.58 -7.28 -30.35
N LEU A 465 22.79 -7.61 -29.07
CA LEU A 465 21.75 -7.97 -28.13
C LEU A 465 22.04 -7.43 -26.72
N VAL A 466 21.07 -6.75 -26.10
CA VAL A 466 21.21 -6.20 -24.74
C VAL A 466 19.98 -6.53 -23.90
N PHE A 467 20.19 -7.02 -22.69
CA PHE A 467 19.15 -7.24 -21.70
C PHE A 467 19.28 -6.26 -20.53
N CYS A 468 18.15 -5.70 -20.12
CA CYS A 468 17.98 -4.93 -18.89
C CYS A 468 16.86 -5.56 -18.08
N SER A 469 17.14 -6.68 -17.41
CA SER A 469 16.11 -7.45 -16.71
C SER A 469 16.04 -7.10 -15.23
N GLU A 470 14.94 -6.50 -14.79
CA GLU A 470 14.67 -6.16 -13.38
C GLU A 470 15.76 -5.27 -12.73
N VAL A 471 16.52 -4.50 -13.52
CA VAL A 471 17.63 -3.66 -13.02
C VAL A 471 17.32 -2.16 -13.05
N LEU A 472 16.52 -1.70 -14.03
CA LEU A 472 16.42 -0.28 -14.35
C LEU A 472 15.83 0.58 -13.23
N TYR A 473 14.94 0.01 -12.42
CA TYR A 473 14.30 0.75 -11.31
C TYR A 473 15.26 1.11 -10.17
N TYR A 474 16.48 0.57 -10.15
CA TYR A 474 17.53 0.97 -9.22
C TYR A 474 18.29 2.23 -9.64
N LEU A 475 18.23 2.61 -10.93
CA LEU A 475 19.00 3.74 -11.46
C LEU A 475 18.28 5.08 -11.29
N GLY A 476 16.96 5.07 -11.19
CA GLY A 476 16.14 6.29 -11.24
C GLY A 476 16.08 6.93 -12.63
N TYR A 477 15.06 7.73 -12.89
CA TYR A 477 14.68 8.13 -14.25
C TYR A 477 15.76 8.90 -15.04
N ARG A 478 16.60 9.71 -14.37
CA ARG A 478 17.67 10.48 -15.04
C ARG A 478 18.77 9.56 -15.59
N ARG A 479 19.22 8.61 -14.77
CA ARG A 479 20.29 7.65 -15.14
C ARG A 479 19.78 6.64 -16.16
N ILE A 480 18.50 6.22 -16.09
CA ILE A 480 17.88 5.40 -17.14
C ILE A 480 17.93 6.11 -18.50
N ARG A 481 17.66 7.44 -18.53
CA ARG A 481 17.76 8.20 -19.78
C ARG A 481 19.20 8.23 -20.33
N SER A 482 20.18 8.53 -19.49
CA SER A 482 21.59 8.52 -19.89
C SER A 482 22.07 7.13 -20.30
N LEU A 483 21.54 6.07 -19.69
CA LEU A 483 21.77 4.69 -20.12
C LEU A 483 21.17 4.43 -21.51
N ALA A 484 19.95 4.91 -21.79
CA ALA A 484 19.35 4.77 -23.13
C ALA A 484 20.17 5.50 -24.21
N GLU A 485 20.72 6.68 -23.91
CA GLU A 485 21.61 7.44 -24.80
C GLU A 485 22.90 6.64 -25.09
N ARG A 486 23.59 6.14 -24.05
CA ARG A 486 24.80 5.32 -24.22
C ARG A 486 24.54 4.00 -24.94
N LEU A 487 23.41 3.34 -24.67
CA LEU A 487 23.03 2.13 -25.39
C LEU A 487 22.70 2.40 -26.86
N ALA A 488 22.20 3.59 -27.21
CA ALA A 488 22.01 3.95 -28.61
C ALA A 488 23.33 4.07 -29.39
N GLU A 489 24.45 4.35 -28.72
CA GLU A 489 25.79 4.38 -29.31
C GLU A 489 26.44 2.99 -29.36
N LYS A 490 26.15 2.13 -28.38
CA LYS A 490 26.77 0.82 -28.21
C LYS A 490 26.07 -0.32 -28.94
N VAL A 491 24.77 -0.18 -29.20
CA VAL A 491 23.99 -1.21 -29.90
C VAL A 491 24.09 -0.98 -31.41
N LEU A 492 24.47 -2.03 -32.12
CA LEU A 492 24.55 -2.07 -33.59
C LEU A 492 23.18 -1.80 -34.22
N PRO A 493 23.09 -1.10 -35.36
CA PRO A 493 21.86 -1.04 -36.15
C PRO A 493 21.34 -2.45 -36.47
N GLY A 494 20.04 -2.69 -36.28
CA GLY A 494 19.41 -4.02 -36.36
C GLY A 494 19.55 -4.87 -35.08
N GLY A 495 20.37 -4.44 -34.12
CA GLY A 495 20.50 -5.08 -32.82
C GLY A 495 19.32 -4.79 -31.88
N HIS A 496 19.16 -5.63 -30.85
CA HIS A 496 17.98 -5.61 -29.98
C HIS A 496 18.30 -5.23 -28.54
N VAL A 497 17.36 -4.52 -27.91
CA VAL A 497 17.37 -4.20 -26.48
C VAL A 497 16.09 -4.71 -25.84
N VAL A 498 16.22 -5.64 -24.90
CA VAL A 498 15.10 -6.24 -24.16
C VAL A 498 15.07 -5.69 -22.74
N LEU A 499 13.94 -5.06 -22.38
CA LEU A 499 13.73 -4.44 -21.08
C LEU A 499 12.71 -5.24 -20.30
N VAL A 500 13.01 -5.58 -19.03
CA VAL A 500 12.05 -6.22 -18.13
C VAL A 500 11.89 -5.41 -16.85
N SER A 501 10.66 -5.13 -16.49
CA SER A 501 10.31 -4.48 -15.23
C SER A 501 8.90 -4.83 -14.80
N ALA A 502 8.61 -4.73 -13.50
CA ALA A 502 7.27 -4.99 -12.99
C ALA A 502 6.19 -4.10 -13.62
N TRP A 503 4.99 -4.65 -13.74
CA TRP A 503 3.83 -3.94 -14.29
C TRP A 503 2.96 -3.38 -13.15
N PRO A 504 2.45 -2.13 -13.25
CA PRO A 504 2.51 -1.22 -14.39
C PRO A 504 3.73 -0.27 -14.42
N ALA A 505 4.71 -0.44 -13.52
CA ALA A 505 5.87 0.46 -13.42
C ALA A 505 6.72 0.52 -14.72
N ALA A 506 6.78 -0.57 -15.47
CA ALA A 506 7.41 -0.67 -16.79
C ALA A 506 6.98 0.45 -17.75
N LYS A 507 5.71 0.91 -17.72
CA LYS A 507 5.22 2.05 -18.52
C LYS A 507 5.98 3.36 -18.29
N ILE A 508 6.64 3.47 -17.14
CA ILE A 508 7.45 4.62 -16.76
C ILE A 508 8.93 4.30 -16.98
N ILE A 509 9.37 3.12 -16.53
CA ILE A 509 10.77 2.70 -16.56
C ILE A 509 11.29 2.54 -17.99
N HIS A 510 10.51 1.94 -18.89
CA HIS A 510 10.92 1.69 -20.28
C HIS A 510 10.79 2.94 -21.15
N ARG A 511 10.12 3.99 -20.66
CA ARG A 511 9.78 5.19 -21.42
C ARG A 511 10.98 5.94 -22.02
N PRO A 512 12.15 6.07 -21.35
CA PRO A 512 13.32 6.71 -21.96
C PRO A 512 13.79 5.99 -23.22
N PHE A 513 13.73 4.66 -23.25
CA PHE A 513 14.07 3.86 -24.42
C PHE A 513 12.99 3.94 -25.50
N LEU A 514 11.72 3.75 -25.13
CA LEU A 514 10.56 3.82 -26.05
C LEU A 514 10.40 5.18 -26.76
N ARG A 515 10.99 6.24 -26.22
CA ARG A 515 10.95 7.59 -26.80
C ARG A 515 12.26 8.01 -27.46
N HIS A 516 13.29 7.19 -27.37
CA HIS A 516 14.58 7.53 -27.95
C HIS A 516 14.50 7.31 -29.47
N PRO A 517 14.91 8.28 -30.31
CA PRO A 517 14.77 8.17 -31.76
C PRO A 517 15.60 7.02 -32.36
N ALA A 518 16.60 6.54 -31.64
CA ALA A 518 17.44 5.41 -32.04
C ALA A 518 16.76 4.04 -31.94
N PHE A 519 15.64 3.92 -31.22
CA PHE A 519 15.00 2.64 -30.90
C PHE A 519 13.56 2.59 -31.42
N ARG A 520 13.23 1.47 -32.07
CA ARG A 520 11.87 1.15 -32.51
C ARG A 520 11.32 0.01 -31.67
N LEU A 521 10.07 0.13 -31.22
CA LEU A 521 9.38 -0.97 -30.54
C LEU A 521 9.09 -2.10 -31.54
N VAL A 522 9.58 -3.30 -31.24
CA VAL A 522 9.34 -4.50 -32.05
C VAL A 522 8.21 -5.32 -31.44
N ALA A 523 8.30 -5.58 -30.14
CA ALA A 523 7.30 -6.37 -29.43
C ALA A 523 7.21 -5.96 -27.97
N GLU A 524 6.02 -6.07 -27.39
CA GLU A 524 5.81 -5.94 -25.95
C GLU A 524 4.91 -7.08 -25.48
N HIS A 525 5.34 -7.76 -24.42
CA HIS A 525 4.54 -8.77 -23.73
C HIS A 525 4.36 -8.37 -22.27
N VAL A 526 3.12 -8.35 -21.79
CA VAL A 526 2.81 -8.14 -20.37
C VAL A 526 2.42 -9.49 -19.79
N GLU A 527 3.32 -10.11 -19.02
CA GLU A 527 3.06 -11.39 -18.40
C GLU A 527 2.15 -11.22 -17.17
N PRO A 528 0.93 -11.77 -17.21
CA PRO A 528 -0.02 -11.63 -16.13
C PRO A 528 0.28 -12.62 -15.01
N HIS A 529 1.20 -12.28 -14.09
CA HIS A 529 1.46 -13.11 -12.91
C HIS A 529 0.66 -12.66 -11.68
N HIS A 530 0.14 -13.62 -10.91
CA HIS A 530 -0.80 -13.36 -9.79
C HIS A 530 -0.22 -12.52 -8.64
N ALA A 531 1.10 -12.49 -8.46
CA ALA A 531 1.78 -11.77 -7.37
C ALA A 531 2.86 -10.77 -7.82
N ARG A 532 3.34 -10.92 -9.08
CA ARG A 532 4.49 -10.18 -9.64
C ARG A 532 4.32 -10.00 -11.16
N PRO A 533 3.27 -9.30 -11.63
CA PRO A 533 3.13 -9.06 -13.07
C PRO A 533 4.30 -8.20 -13.57
N TYR A 534 4.76 -8.43 -14.78
CA TYR A 534 5.88 -7.70 -15.39
C TYR A 534 5.65 -7.52 -16.88
N ALA A 535 6.36 -6.56 -17.48
CA ALA A 535 6.39 -6.37 -18.91
C ALA A 535 7.79 -6.66 -19.44
N ILE A 536 7.83 -7.29 -20.61
CA ILE A 536 9.02 -7.48 -21.44
C ILE A 536 8.81 -6.61 -22.68
N THR A 537 9.71 -5.68 -22.92
CA THR A 537 9.68 -4.79 -24.09
C THR A 537 10.93 -5.04 -24.92
N CYS A 538 10.76 -5.48 -26.17
CA CYS A 538 11.84 -5.66 -27.12
C CYS A 538 11.90 -4.48 -28.10
N LEU A 539 13.06 -3.86 -28.19
CA LEU A 539 13.34 -2.71 -29.05
C LEU A 539 14.42 -3.08 -30.05
N GLU A 540 14.35 -2.54 -31.25
CA GLU A 540 15.38 -2.67 -32.28
C GLU A 540 16.07 -1.32 -32.48
N ARG A 541 17.38 -1.34 -32.65
CA ARG A 541 18.18 -0.16 -32.99
C ARG A 541 18.02 0.17 -34.47
N ILE A 542 17.45 1.33 -34.79
CA ILE A 542 17.27 1.79 -36.18
C ILE A 542 18.42 2.70 -36.65
N PRO A 543 18.90 2.65 -37.89
CA PRO A 543 19.93 3.57 -38.38
C PRO A 543 19.50 5.04 -38.15
N GLN A 544 20.39 5.91 -37.65
CA GLN A 544 20.08 7.34 -37.65
C GLN A 544 20.12 7.83 -39.09
N ARG A 545 19.02 8.39 -39.59
CA ARG A 545 19.06 9.16 -40.85
C ARG A 545 19.89 10.41 -40.56
N GLY A 546 21.02 10.53 -41.26
CA GLY A 546 21.92 11.68 -41.16
C GLY A 546 21.28 12.98 -41.59
#